data_AF-A0AAW6BRK5-F1
#
_entry.id   AF-A0AAW6BRK5-F1
#
_cell.length_a   1.000
_cell.length_b   1.000
_cell.length_c   1.000
_cell.angle_alpha   90.00
_cell.angle_beta   90.00
_cell.angle_gamma   90.00
#
_symmetry.space_group_name_H-M   'P 1'
#
loop_
_entity.id
_entity.type
_entity.pdbx_description
1 polymer ?
#
loop_
_entity_poly.entity_id
_entity_poly.type
_entity_poly.pdbx_seq_one_letter_code
_entity_poly.pdbx_strand_id
1 'polypeptide(L)'
;MNWLSLLLNNIKKPAMSRLPPLKATASLILALLPCLALIWLWWWGPGWQFKQTHPLETLSARWLATVVILLLALSFVGIKIWRRLRQLEKLKLEVELKTVDPVLADITHQDSYLHHWKARLQRHLGTWDYLYQRPWYLVMGNTGSGKTSLIQEGYRLTDIAAPDTLSGEEALPLHLRCWLGEKAVIIDPDGFLIDQLSPPDDPKPQLPARLWQALLAW
;
A
#
# COMPACT_ATOMS: atom_id res chain seq x y z
N MET A 1 -39.65 -21.43 -25.14
CA MET A 1 -38.42 -22.18 -24.82
C MET A 1 -37.41 -21.91 -25.92
N ASN A 2 -36.44 -21.03 -25.66
CA ASN A 2 -35.70 -20.32 -26.70
C ASN A 2 -34.40 -21.07 -27.03
N TRP A 3 -34.42 -21.86 -28.10
CA TRP A 3 -33.31 -22.73 -28.55
C TRP A 3 -32.02 -21.98 -28.92
N LEU A 4 -32.10 -20.65 -29.06
CA LEU A 4 -30.95 -19.78 -29.35
C LEU A 4 -29.96 -19.66 -28.17
N SER A 5 -30.39 -19.88 -26.92
CA SER A 5 -29.49 -19.78 -25.75
C SER A 5 -28.54 -20.97 -25.61
N LEU A 6 -28.86 -22.13 -26.22
CA LEU A 6 -28.01 -23.32 -26.16
C LEU A 6 -26.83 -23.27 -27.15
N LEU A 7 -26.96 -22.54 -28.26
CA LEU A 7 -25.89 -22.43 -29.25
C LEU A 7 -24.78 -21.44 -28.86
N LEU A 8 -25.09 -20.43 -28.03
CA LEU A 8 -24.11 -19.41 -27.62
C LEU A 8 -23.18 -19.86 -26.48
N ASN A 9 -23.52 -20.92 -25.74
CA ASN A 9 -22.73 -21.38 -24.59
C ASN A 9 -21.54 -22.30 -24.95
N ASN A 10 -21.37 -22.69 -26.21
CA ASN A 10 -20.35 -23.67 -26.60
C ASN A 10 -19.14 -23.08 -27.37
N ILE A 11 -18.99 -21.75 -27.39
CA ILE A 11 -17.77 -21.13 -27.91
C ILE A 11 -16.68 -21.23 -26.83
N LYS A 12 -15.94 -22.35 -26.86
CA LYS A 12 -14.71 -22.51 -26.08
C LYS A 12 -13.75 -21.37 -26.44
N LYS A 13 -13.52 -20.46 -25.49
CA LYS A 13 -12.53 -19.38 -25.62
C LYS A 13 -11.17 -20.01 -25.99
N PRO A 14 -10.47 -19.52 -27.03
CA PRO A 14 -9.14 -20.04 -27.34
C PRO A 14 -8.24 -19.81 -26.13
N ALA A 15 -7.55 -20.88 -25.71
CA ALA A 15 -6.57 -20.81 -24.64
C ALA A 15 -5.43 -19.89 -25.09
N MET A 16 -5.54 -18.60 -24.74
CA MET A 16 -4.43 -17.67 -24.86
C MET A 16 -3.29 -18.23 -24.01
N SER A 17 -2.18 -18.52 -24.65
CA SER A 17 -0.93 -18.86 -23.99
C SER A 17 -0.65 -17.80 -22.94
N ARG A 18 -0.66 -18.22 -21.67
CA ARG A 18 -0.30 -17.34 -20.55
C ARG A 18 1.14 -16.89 -20.81
N LEU A 19 1.30 -15.66 -21.30
CA LEU A 19 2.61 -15.05 -21.38
C LEU A 19 3.26 -15.15 -20.00
N PRO A 20 4.54 -15.55 -19.92
CA PRO A 20 5.23 -15.61 -18.64
C PRO A 20 5.11 -14.24 -17.96
N PRO A 21 4.95 -14.20 -16.62
CA PRO A 21 4.75 -12.96 -15.90
C PRO A 21 5.85 -11.97 -16.31
N LEU A 22 5.51 -10.70 -16.54
CA LEU A 22 6.44 -9.64 -16.98
C LEU A 22 7.74 -9.57 -16.14
N LYS A 23 7.69 -10.08 -14.90
CA LYS A 23 8.83 -10.21 -14.00
C LYS A 23 9.83 -11.29 -14.43
N ALA A 24 9.37 -12.40 -14.99
CA ALA A 24 10.21 -13.49 -15.50
C ALA A 24 10.88 -13.08 -16.82
N THR A 25 10.15 -12.42 -17.72
CA THR A 25 10.74 -11.87 -18.96
C THR A 25 11.79 -10.81 -18.66
N ALA A 26 11.55 -9.92 -17.69
CA ALA A 26 12.53 -8.93 -17.24
C ALA A 26 13.79 -9.56 -16.63
N SER A 27 13.68 -10.73 -15.97
CA SER A 27 14.83 -11.46 -15.44
C SER A 27 15.66 -12.14 -16.53
N LEU A 28 14.99 -12.68 -17.55
CA LEU A 28 15.64 -13.26 -18.74
C LEU A 28 16.38 -12.20 -19.56
N ILE A 29 15.75 -11.05 -19.81
CA ILE A 29 16.37 -9.92 -20.52
C ILE A 29 17.61 -9.44 -19.78
N LEU A 30 17.55 -9.35 -18.44
CA LEU A 30 18.69 -8.94 -17.63
C LEU A 30 19.88 -9.91 -17.71
N ALA A 31 19.62 -11.21 -17.84
CA ALA A 31 20.66 -12.23 -18.03
C ALA A 31 21.22 -12.24 -19.46
N LEU A 32 20.36 -11.97 -20.46
CA LEU A 32 20.74 -11.94 -21.88
C LEU A 32 21.54 -10.69 -22.27
N LEU A 33 21.29 -9.55 -21.63
CA LEU A 33 21.92 -8.26 -21.94
C LEU A 33 23.47 -8.29 -21.86
N PRO A 34 24.11 -8.82 -20.80
CA PRO A 34 25.57 -8.94 -20.77
C PRO A 34 26.10 -9.96 -21.78
N CYS A 35 25.38 -11.06 -22.06
CA CYS A 35 25.77 -12.02 -23.10
C CYS A 35 25.75 -11.38 -24.50
N LEU A 36 24.73 -10.60 -24.83
CA LEU A 36 24.62 -9.85 -26.08
C LEU A 36 25.71 -8.77 -26.20
N ALA A 37 26.00 -8.06 -25.11
CA ALA A 37 27.08 -7.07 -25.07
C ALA A 37 28.45 -7.71 -25.31
N LEU A 38 28.70 -8.90 -24.77
CA LEU A 38 29.92 -9.67 -25.03
C LEU A 38 30.02 -10.14 -26.48
N ILE A 39 28.93 -10.69 -27.04
CA ILE A 39 28.89 -11.12 -28.45
C ILE A 39 29.16 -9.92 -29.37
N TRP A 40 28.54 -8.77 -29.10
CA TRP A 40 28.75 -7.54 -29.85
C TRP A 40 30.19 -7.01 -29.74
N LEU A 41 30.76 -7.02 -28.52
CA LEU A 41 32.14 -6.60 -28.27
C LEU A 41 33.15 -7.44 -29.05
N TRP A 42 32.95 -8.76 -29.15
CA TRP A 42 33.87 -9.65 -29.86
C TRP A 42 33.71 -9.61 -31.38
N TRP A 43 32.48 -9.38 -31.87
CA TRP A 43 32.21 -9.32 -33.31
C TRP A 43 32.54 -7.95 -33.92
N TRP A 44 32.19 -6.86 -33.21
CA TRP A 44 32.29 -5.49 -33.73
C TRP A 44 33.42 -4.66 -33.11
N GLY A 45 33.98 -5.09 -31.97
CA GLY A 45 35.08 -4.42 -31.28
C GLY A 45 36.36 -4.21 -32.10
N PRO A 46 36.81 -5.12 -32.99
CA PRO A 46 38.04 -4.92 -33.77
C PRO A 46 37.96 -3.74 -34.75
N GLY A 47 36.78 -3.51 -35.33
CA GLY A 47 36.57 -2.48 -36.36
C GLY A 47 36.23 -1.10 -35.80
N TRP A 48 36.12 -0.96 -34.47
CA TRP A 48 35.67 0.30 -33.87
C TRP A 48 36.85 1.26 -33.70
N GLN A 49 36.87 2.31 -34.51
CA GLN A 49 37.86 3.38 -34.44
C GLN A 49 37.38 4.50 -33.52
N PHE A 50 38.14 4.79 -32.47
CA PHE A 50 37.89 5.95 -31.62
C PHE A 50 39.11 6.87 -31.67
N LYS A 51 38.92 8.09 -32.20
CA LYS A 51 39.97 9.12 -32.34
C LYS A 51 41.28 8.61 -32.98
N GLN A 52 41.19 7.88 -34.10
CA GLN A 52 42.33 7.32 -34.87
C GLN A 52 43.21 6.31 -34.12
N THR A 53 42.78 5.84 -32.95
CA THR A 53 43.40 4.71 -32.25
C THR A 53 42.43 3.53 -32.26
N HIS A 54 42.96 2.31 -32.35
CA HIS A 54 42.19 1.08 -32.22
C HIS A 54 42.37 0.47 -30.82
N PRO A 55 41.80 1.07 -29.75
CA PRO A 55 42.03 0.61 -28.38
C PRO A 55 41.57 -0.83 -28.14
N LEU A 56 40.66 -1.36 -28.96
CA LEU A 56 40.10 -2.72 -28.86
C LEU A 56 40.72 -3.72 -29.86
N GLU A 57 41.76 -3.33 -30.61
CA GLU A 57 42.50 -4.24 -31.49
C GLU A 57 43.38 -5.19 -30.70
N THR A 58 43.96 -4.70 -29.59
CA THR A 58 44.81 -5.51 -28.71
C THR A 58 43.99 -6.53 -27.92
N LEU A 59 44.52 -7.77 -27.83
CA LEU A 59 43.88 -8.87 -27.13
C LEU A 59 43.63 -8.54 -25.64
N SER A 60 44.57 -7.81 -25.01
CA SER A 60 44.52 -7.39 -23.61
C SER A 60 43.37 -6.43 -23.32
N ALA A 61 43.09 -5.47 -24.21
CA ALA A 61 41.98 -4.53 -24.05
C ALA A 61 40.61 -5.22 -24.11
N ARG A 62 40.47 -6.29 -24.93
CA ARG A 62 39.24 -7.09 -24.98
C ARG A 62 39.01 -7.84 -23.69
N TRP A 63 40.05 -8.48 -23.15
CA TRP A 63 39.97 -9.14 -21.84
C TRP A 63 39.63 -8.16 -20.72
N LEU A 64 40.17 -6.94 -20.76
CA LEU A 64 39.82 -5.92 -19.77
C LEU A 64 38.34 -5.50 -19.90
N ALA A 65 37.86 -5.28 -21.13
CA ALA A 65 36.46 -4.93 -21.38
C ALA A 65 35.48 -6.05 -20.98
N THR A 66 35.80 -7.33 -21.22
CA THR A 66 34.96 -8.45 -20.76
C THR A 66 34.88 -8.50 -19.24
N VAL A 67 36.00 -8.29 -18.55
CA VAL A 67 36.05 -8.23 -17.08
C VAL A 67 35.20 -7.07 -16.55
N VAL A 68 35.27 -5.88 -17.16
CA VAL A 68 34.44 -4.74 -16.76
C VAL A 68 32.95 -5.02 -16.95
N ILE A 69 32.54 -5.59 -18.09
CA ILE A 69 31.13 -5.94 -18.34
C ILE A 69 30.64 -6.98 -17.33
N LEU A 70 31.46 -7.99 -17.03
CA LEU A 70 31.14 -9.02 -16.05
C LEU A 70 31.00 -8.43 -14.64
N LEU A 71 31.91 -7.54 -14.24
CA LEU A 71 31.83 -6.84 -12.95
C LEU A 71 30.57 -5.97 -12.84
N LEU A 72 30.22 -5.23 -13.89
CA LEU A 72 28.99 -4.42 -13.91
C LEU A 72 27.74 -5.29 -13.81
N ALA A 73 27.69 -6.41 -14.54
CA ALA A 73 26.59 -7.36 -14.47
C ALA A 73 26.44 -7.95 -13.06
N LEU A 74 27.54 -8.40 -12.46
CA LEU A 74 27.56 -8.93 -11.09
C LEU A 74 27.13 -7.89 -10.06
N SER A 75 27.65 -6.66 -10.15
CA SER A 75 27.27 -5.56 -9.25
C SER A 75 25.77 -5.25 -9.33
N PHE A 76 25.22 -5.15 -10.55
CA PHE A 76 23.80 -4.89 -10.73
C PHE A 76 22.92 -6.00 -10.16
N VAL A 77 23.28 -7.26 -10.38
CA VAL A 77 22.58 -8.42 -9.81
C VAL A 77 22.68 -8.40 -8.28
N GLY A 78 23.85 -8.11 -7.72
CA GLY A 78 24.08 -7.97 -6.28
C GLY A 78 23.20 -6.91 -5.65
N ILE A 79 23.12 -5.71 -6.25
CA ILE A 79 22.25 -4.62 -5.79
C ILE A 79 20.78 -5.04 -5.83
N LYS A 80 20.35 -5.72 -6.89
CA LYS A 80 18.96 -6.18 -7.04
C LYS A 80 18.60 -7.23 -5.98
N ILE A 81 19.49 -8.18 -5.70
CA ILE A 81 19.31 -9.19 -4.65
C ILE A 81 19.24 -8.51 -3.29
N TRP A 82 20.17 -7.61 -3.00
CA TRP A 82 20.20 -6.89 -1.73
C TRP A 82 18.95 -6.07 -1.47
N ARG A 83 18.44 -5.36 -2.50
CA ARG A 83 17.16 -4.64 -2.41
C ARG A 83 15.99 -5.58 -2.12
N ARG A 84 15.96 -6.77 -2.75
CA ARG A 84 14.93 -7.77 -2.48
C ARG A 84 15.02 -8.36 -1.08
N LEU A 85 16.22 -8.65 -0.60
CA LEU A 85 16.44 -9.15 0.77
C LEU A 85 15.92 -8.14 1.80
N ARG A 86 16.26 -6.84 1.65
CA ARG A 86 15.73 -5.78 2.52
C ARG A 86 14.20 -5.67 2.48
N GLN A 87 13.58 -5.87 1.32
CA GLN A 87 12.12 -5.88 1.21
C GLN A 87 11.52 -7.07 1.96
N LEU A 88 12.13 -8.26 1.86
CA LEU A 88 11.69 -9.44 2.59
C LEU A 88 11.87 -9.30 4.11
N GLU A 89 12.98 -8.71 4.56
CA GLU A 89 13.20 -8.42 5.99
C GLU A 89 12.14 -7.48 6.55
N LYS A 90 11.79 -6.41 5.83
CA LYS A 90 10.71 -5.50 6.22
C LYS A 90 9.36 -6.22 6.34
N LEU A 91 9.03 -7.04 5.34
CA LEU A 91 7.79 -7.82 5.36
C LEU A 91 7.76 -8.81 6.52
N LYS A 92 8.89 -9.48 6.83
CA LYS A 92 8.99 -10.37 7.98
C LYS A 92 8.80 -9.62 9.29
N LEU A 93 9.44 -8.47 9.44
CA LEU A 93 9.31 -7.63 10.64
C LEU A 93 7.88 -7.12 10.80
N GLU A 94 7.22 -6.71 9.72
CA GLU A 94 5.79 -6.33 9.77
C GLU A 94 4.89 -7.51 10.16
N VAL A 95 5.16 -8.71 9.65
CA VAL A 95 4.43 -9.92 10.03
C VAL A 95 4.69 -10.25 11.50
N GLU A 96 5.94 -10.19 11.95
CA GLU A 96 6.33 -10.46 13.34
C GLU A 96 5.67 -9.47 14.31
N LEU A 97 5.72 -8.17 14.01
CA LEU A 97 5.04 -7.14 14.81
C LEU A 97 3.52 -7.38 14.88
N LYS A 98 2.89 -7.79 13.77
CA LYS A 98 1.47 -8.16 13.75
C LYS A 98 1.17 -9.42 14.55
N THR A 99 2.09 -10.39 14.58
CA THR A 99 1.93 -11.60 15.42
C THR A 99 2.14 -11.32 16.90
N VAL A 100 3.01 -10.36 17.24
CA VAL A 100 3.30 -9.99 18.64
C VAL A 100 2.23 -9.07 19.22
N ASP A 101 1.66 -8.17 18.41
CA ASP A 101 0.63 -7.23 18.84
C ASP A 101 -0.56 -7.22 17.86
N PRO A 102 -1.58 -8.07 18.10
CA PRO A 102 -2.73 -8.17 17.22
C PRO A 102 -3.61 -6.91 17.22
N VAL A 103 -3.44 -5.99 18.18
CA VAL A 103 -4.18 -4.72 18.30
C VAL A 103 -3.59 -3.62 17.41
N LEU A 104 -2.29 -3.73 17.06
CA LEU A 104 -1.60 -2.72 16.26
C LEU A 104 -2.23 -2.51 14.89
N ALA A 105 -2.79 -3.57 14.29
CA ALA A 105 -3.47 -3.51 13.01
C ALA A 105 -4.72 -2.61 13.07
N ASP A 106 -5.52 -2.73 14.13
CA ASP A 106 -6.74 -1.93 14.34
C ASP A 106 -6.39 -0.46 14.61
N ILE A 107 -5.35 -0.21 15.43
CA ILE A 107 -4.85 1.15 15.67
C ILE A 107 -4.42 1.79 14.35
N THR A 108 -3.58 1.10 13.58
CA THR A 108 -3.08 1.61 12.29
C THR A 108 -4.22 1.90 11.31
N HIS A 109 -5.26 1.06 11.32
CA HIS A 109 -6.45 1.25 10.49
C HIS A 109 -7.24 2.49 10.90
N GLN A 110 -7.50 2.67 12.20
CA GLN A 110 -8.20 3.84 12.73
C GLN A 110 -7.41 5.14 12.49
N ASP A 111 -6.09 5.13 12.69
CA ASP A 111 -5.21 6.27 12.43
C ASP A 111 -5.20 6.65 10.95
N SER A 112 -5.16 5.64 10.06
CA SER A 112 -5.21 5.86 8.61
C SER A 112 -6.52 6.53 8.20
N TYR A 113 -7.65 6.13 8.79
CA TYR A 113 -8.94 6.79 8.58
C TYR A 113 -8.90 8.26 9.06
N LEU A 114 -8.41 8.52 10.28
CA LEU A 114 -8.33 9.87 10.85
C LEU A 114 -7.45 10.81 9.99
N HIS A 115 -6.28 10.32 9.56
CA HIS A 115 -5.40 11.07 8.66
C HIS A 115 -6.06 11.33 7.30
N HIS A 116 -6.75 10.35 6.72
CA HIS A 116 -7.47 10.53 5.47
C HIS A 116 -8.59 11.56 5.61
N TRP A 117 -9.36 11.49 6.70
CA TRP A 117 -10.44 12.43 7.00
C TRP A 117 -9.89 13.86 7.16
N LYS A 118 -8.81 14.04 7.92
CA LYS A 118 -8.12 15.34 8.08
C LYS A 118 -7.62 15.92 6.76
N ALA A 119 -7.01 15.09 5.90
CA ALA A 119 -6.59 15.51 4.56
C ALA A 119 -7.77 15.89 3.65
N ARG A 120 -8.95 15.27 3.87
CA ARG A 120 -10.18 15.62 3.15
C ARG A 120 -10.81 16.89 3.66
N LEU A 121 -10.77 17.13 4.97
CA LEU A 121 -11.18 18.39 5.59
C LEU A 121 -10.37 19.56 5.02
N GLN A 122 -9.04 19.43 4.93
CA GLN A 122 -8.19 20.46 4.34
C GLN A 122 -8.59 20.79 2.89
N ARG A 123 -8.84 19.75 2.07
CA ARG A 123 -9.30 19.93 0.69
C ARG A 123 -10.68 20.57 0.61
N HIS A 124 -11.58 20.23 1.54
CA HIS A 124 -12.94 20.76 1.58
C HIS A 124 -12.98 22.23 2.01
N LEU A 125 -12.14 22.63 2.98
CA LEU A 125 -12.08 24.01 3.47
C LEU A 125 -11.15 24.91 2.64
N GLY A 126 -10.22 24.34 1.87
CA GLY A 126 -9.36 25.09 0.95
C GLY A 126 -8.39 26.07 1.62
N THR A 127 -8.14 25.91 2.91
CA THR A 127 -7.29 26.82 3.72
C THR A 127 -6.14 26.06 4.38
N TRP A 128 -5.04 26.76 4.62
CA TRP A 128 -3.89 26.22 5.35
C TRP A 128 -4.20 26.04 6.84
N ASP A 129 -5.02 26.93 7.39
CA ASP A 129 -5.41 26.95 8.80
C ASP A 129 -6.73 26.19 9.08
N TYR A 130 -7.02 25.19 8.24
CA TYR A 130 -8.31 24.48 8.20
C TYR A 130 -8.72 23.84 9.55
N LEU A 131 -7.76 23.52 10.41
CA LEU A 131 -8.01 22.94 11.73
C LEU A 131 -8.68 23.92 12.70
N TYR A 132 -8.43 25.21 12.54
CA TYR A 132 -8.93 26.26 13.43
C TYR A 132 -10.14 27.00 12.87
N GLN A 133 -10.57 26.68 11.65
CA GLN A 133 -11.76 27.27 11.02
C GLN A 133 -13.07 26.89 11.72
N ARG A 134 -13.09 25.74 12.40
CA ARG A 134 -14.27 25.21 13.09
C ARG A 134 -13.87 24.62 14.44
N PRO A 135 -14.64 24.85 15.51
CA PRO A 135 -14.45 24.14 16.77
C PRO A 135 -14.66 22.63 16.59
N TRP A 136 -13.91 21.86 17.38
CA TRP A 136 -13.96 20.40 17.40
C TRP A 136 -14.64 19.95 18.68
N TYR A 137 -15.59 19.01 18.55
CA TYR A 137 -16.30 18.41 19.68
C TYR A 137 -16.16 16.89 19.65
N LEU A 138 -15.97 16.31 20.83
CA LEU A 138 -15.97 14.87 21.03
C LEU A 138 -17.25 14.48 21.77
N VAL A 139 -18.07 13.61 21.17
CA VAL A 139 -19.32 13.15 21.78
C VAL A 139 -19.07 11.83 22.48
N MET A 140 -19.13 11.83 23.81
CA MET A 140 -18.87 10.64 24.62
C MET A 140 -20.17 10.08 25.19
N GLY A 141 -20.26 8.76 25.22
CA GLY A 141 -21.35 8.05 25.87
C GLY A 141 -21.29 6.55 25.62
N ASN A 142 -21.76 5.78 26.60
CA ASN A 142 -21.83 4.32 26.55
C ASN A 142 -22.60 3.81 25.33
N THR A 143 -22.44 2.52 25.02
CA THR A 143 -23.19 1.88 23.94
C THR A 143 -24.69 1.96 24.23
N GLY A 144 -25.49 2.34 23.22
CA GLY A 144 -26.94 2.49 23.37
C GLY A 144 -27.43 3.80 24.04
N SER A 145 -26.54 4.74 24.36
CA SER A 145 -26.91 6.05 24.95
C SER A 145 -27.68 7.02 24.03
N GLY A 146 -27.91 6.65 22.76
CA GLY A 146 -28.63 7.50 21.79
C GLY A 146 -27.79 8.61 21.14
N LYS A 147 -26.48 8.64 21.37
CA LYS A 147 -25.56 9.66 20.81
C LYS A 147 -25.62 9.79 19.27
N THR A 148 -25.60 8.67 18.55
CA THR A 148 -25.68 8.70 17.08
C THR A 148 -27.04 9.21 16.59
N SER A 149 -28.13 8.85 17.27
CA SER A 149 -29.46 9.37 16.96
C SER A 149 -29.56 10.88 17.21
N LEU A 150 -28.99 11.38 18.31
CA LEU A 150 -28.93 12.83 18.60
C LEU A 150 -28.16 13.60 17.51
N ILE A 151 -27.04 13.04 17.06
CA ILE A 151 -26.18 13.61 16.02
C ILE A 151 -26.92 13.66 14.67
N GLN A 152 -27.59 12.57 14.28
CA GLN A 152 -28.29 12.46 13.01
C GLN A 152 -29.55 13.34 12.93
N GLU A 153 -30.31 13.45 14.02
CA GLU A 153 -31.54 14.25 14.07
C GLU A 153 -31.26 15.75 14.28
N GLY A 154 -30.14 16.10 14.92
CA GLY A 154 -29.87 17.48 15.35
C GLY A 154 -29.35 18.41 14.26
N TYR A 155 -28.51 17.93 13.33
CA TYR A 155 -27.78 18.80 12.38
C TYR A 155 -27.55 18.15 11.01
N ARG A 156 -27.40 18.99 9.97
CA ARG A 156 -26.88 18.56 8.67
C ARG A 156 -25.39 18.24 8.77
N LEU A 157 -25.08 16.99 9.05
CA LEU A 157 -23.73 16.47 9.17
C LEU A 157 -23.40 15.63 7.95
N THR A 158 -22.19 15.80 7.43
CA THR A 158 -21.69 15.03 6.30
C THR A 158 -20.44 14.26 6.72
N ASP A 159 -20.45 12.95 6.54
CA ASP A 159 -19.20 12.18 6.59
C ASP A 159 -18.45 12.40 5.28
N ILE A 160 -17.47 13.29 5.34
CA ILE A 160 -16.64 13.63 4.18
C ILE A 160 -15.69 12.50 3.81
N ALA A 161 -15.44 11.51 4.69
CA ALA A 161 -14.58 10.37 4.44
C ALA A 161 -15.33 9.04 4.54
N ALA A 162 -16.64 9.05 4.23
CA ALA A 162 -17.46 7.85 4.23
C ALA A 162 -16.74 6.72 3.49
N PRO A 163 -16.72 5.49 4.05
CA PRO A 163 -15.82 4.41 3.66
C PRO A 163 -16.17 3.74 2.32
N ASP A 164 -16.57 4.48 1.29
CA ASP A 164 -16.74 3.92 -0.07
C ASP A 164 -15.40 3.48 -0.70
N THR A 165 -14.27 3.81 -0.06
CA THR A 165 -12.90 3.52 -0.57
C THR A 165 -12.05 2.63 0.34
N LEU A 166 -12.58 2.19 1.50
CA LEU A 166 -11.87 1.34 2.45
C LEU A 166 -12.49 -0.06 2.60
N SER A 167 -13.68 -0.29 2.04
CA SER A 167 -14.40 -1.57 2.09
C SER A 167 -13.87 -2.57 1.06
N GLY A 168 -12.74 -3.22 1.37
CA GLY A 168 -12.59 -4.63 1.01
C GLY A 168 -13.37 -5.49 2.00
N GLU A 169 -13.89 -6.64 1.59
CA GLU A 169 -14.67 -7.58 2.44
C GLU A 169 -13.91 -8.10 3.69
N GLU A 170 -12.64 -7.71 3.89
CA GLU A 170 -11.79 -8.04 5.04
C GLU A 170 -11.36 -6.79 5.86
N ALA A 171 -11.96 -5.62 5.64
CA ALA A 171 -11.56 -4.40 6.35
C ALA A 171 -11.91 -4.47 7.86
N LEU A 172 -10.94 -4.14 8.71
CA LEU A 172 -11.12 -4.08 10.16
C LEU A 172 -12.23 -3.08 10.53
N PRO A 173 -13.04 -3.36 11.59
CA PRO A 173 -14.10 -2.46 12.01
C PRO A 173 -13.51 -1.10 12.43
N LEU A 174 -14.20 -0.03 12.06
CA LEU A 174 -13.87 1.33 12.50
C LEU A 174 -14.73 1.67 13.72
N HIS A 175 -14.09 2.05 14.82
CA HIS A 175 -14.74 2.31 16.11
C HIS A 175 -14.96 3.80 16.42
N LEU A 176 -14.89 4.65 15.41
CA LEU A 176 -15.22 6.07 15.52
C LEU A 176 -15.67 6.61 14.18
N ARG A 177 -16.40 7.72 14.20
CA ARG A 177 -16.78 8.46 13.00
C ARG A 177 -16.48 9.94 13.17
N CYS A 178 -16.07 10.58 12.08
CA CYS A 178 -15.85 12.01 12.05
C CYS A 178 -16.87 12.68 11.12
N TRP A 179 -17.59 13.64 11.66
CA TRP A 179 -18.66 14.35 10.99
C TRP A 179 -18.26 15.81 10.76
N LEU A 180 -18.48 16.29 9.54
CA LEU A 180 -18.35 17.71 9.21
C LEU A 180 -19.74 18.35 9.19
N GLY A 181 -19.99 19.27 10.12
CA GLY A 181 -21.14 20.16 10.10
C GLY A 181 -20.75 21.57 9.68
N GLU A 182 -21.72 22.41 9.32
CA GLU A 182 -21.48 23.79 8.85
C GLU A 182 -20.65 24.63 9.82
N LYS A 183 -20.89 24.47 11.14
CA LYS A 183 -20.27 25.28 12.20
C LYS A 183 -19.24 24.53 13.05
N ALA A 184 -19.14 23.21 12.94
CA ALA A 184 -18.32 22.42 13.83
C ALA A 184 -17.88 21.09 13.19
N VAL A 185 -16.79 20.54 13.71
CA VAL A 185 -16.37 19.15 13.49
C VAL A 185 -16.78 18.33 14.70
N ILE A 186 -17.37 17.16 14.48
CA ILE A 186 -17.80 16.26 15.56
C ILE A 186 -17.09 14.92 15.38
N ILE A 187 -16.41 14.46 16.44
CA ILE A 187 -15.88 13.11 16.55
C ILE A 187 -16.85 12.31 17.43
N ASP A 188 -17.36 11.22 16.89
CA ASP A 188 -18.30 10.30 17.51
C ASP A 188 -17.63 8.92 17.66
N PRO A 189 -16.89 8.67 18.77
CA PRO A 189 -16.38 7.35 19.10
C PRO A 189 -17.53 6.38 19.43
N ASP A 190 -17.35 5.11 19.07
CA ASP A 190 -18.27 4.05 19.46
C ASP A 190 -18.33 3.93 20.98
N GLY A 191 -19.50 3.52 21.48
CA GLY A 191 -19.68 3.30 22.92
C GLY A 191 -18.73 2.23 23.47
N PHE A 192 -18.33 1.27 22.64
CA PHE A 192 -17.32 0.25 22.93
C PHE A 192 -16.00 0.83 23.48
N LEU A 193 -15.53 1.96 22.92
CA LEU A 193 -14.32 2.64 23.39
C LEU A 193 -14.50 3.31 24.75
N ILE A 194 -15.74 3.57 25.17
CA ILE A 194 -16.07 4.19 26.46
C ILE A 194 -16.37 3.13 27.51
N ASP A 195 -17.09 2.08 27.12
CA ASP A 195 -17.51 1.00 28.00
C ASP A 195 -16.31 0.18 28.50
N GLN A 196 -15.23 0.10 27.72
CA GLN A 196 -14.01 -0.65 28.07
C GLN A 196 -14.30 -2.12 28.42
N LEU A 197 -15.38 -2.66 27.84
CA LEU A 197 -15.84 -4.03 28.04
C LEU A 197 -15.24 -4.93 26.96
N SER A 198 -14.41 -5.87 27.40
CA SER A 198 -13.93 -6.98 26.56
C SER A 198 -14.44 -8.30 27.13
N PRO A 199 -15.07 -9.16 26.30
CA PRO A 199 -15.42 -10.52 26.70
C PRO A 199 -14.20 -11.29 27.24
N PRO A 200 -14.37 -12.21 28.20
CA PRO A 200 -13.26 -12.99 28.76
C PRO A 200 -12.48 -13.79 27.71
N ASP A 201 -13.15 -14.21 26.62
CA ASP A 201 -12.58 -15.01 25.54
C ASP A 201 -12.19 -14.17 24.29
N ASP A 202 -12.15 -12.83 24.41
CA ASP A 202 -11.77 -11.96 23.31
C ASP A 202 -10.27 -12.13 23.00
N PRO A 203 -9.87 -12.40 21.73
CA PRO A 203 -8.46 -12.47 21.35
C PRO A 203 -7.70 -11.14 21.55
N LYS A 204 -8.40 -10.01 21.72
CA LYS A 204 -7.79 -8.68 21.90
C LYS A 204 -8.41 -7.93 23.09
N PRO A 205 -8.17 -8.36 24.35
CA PRO A 205 -8.83 -7.79 25.53
C PRO A 205 -8.44 -6.34 25.83
N GLN A 206 -7.33 -5.84 25.26
CA GLN A 206 -6.87 -4.46 25.43
C GLN A 206 -7.26 -3.54 24.26
N LEU A 207 -7.99 -4.06 23.27
CA LEU A 207 -8.39 -3.32 22.08
C LEU A 207 -9.09 -1.98 22.40
N PRO A 208 -10.16 -1.92 23.22
CA PRO A 208 -10.88 -0.67 23.46
C PRO A 208 -10.00 0.37 24.16
N ALA A 209 -9.18 -0.05 25.12
CA ALA A 209 -8.28 0.83 25.86
C ALA A 209 -7.22 1.45 24.94
N ARG A 210 -6.62 0.63 24.07
CA ARG A 210 -5.54 1.08 23.21
C ARG A 210 -6.03 1.91 22.02
N LEU A 211 -7.17 1.58 21.44
CA LEU A 211 -7.81 2.43 20.43
C LEU A 211 -8.20 3.79 21.00
N TRP A 212 -8.71 3.82 22.24
CA TRP A 212 -9.03 5.06 22.93
C TRP A 212 -7.78 5.91 23.20
N GLN A 213 -6.71 5.30 23.71
CA GLN A 213 -5.43 6.00 23.93
C GLN A 213 -4.84 6.53 22.63
N ALA A 214 -4.88 5.75 21.54
CA ALA A 214 -4.42 6.19 20.23
C ALA A 214 -5.22 7.40 19.73
N LEU A 215 -6.56 7.37 19.85
CA LEU A 215 -7.42 8.49 19.50
C LEU A 215 -7.08 9.78 20.27
N LEU A 216 -6.80 9.67 21.57
CA LEU A 216 -6.46 10.83 22.40
C LEU A 216 -5.05 11.39 22.11
N ALA A 217 -4.16 10.58 21.55
CA ALA A 217 -2.79 10.99 21.21
C ALA A 217 -2.65 11.60 19.81
N TRP A 218 -3.70 11.50 18.98
CA TRP A 218 -3.75 12.00 17.61
C TRP A 218 -3.97 13.52 17.54
#